data_AF-S6BS26-F1
#
_entry.id   AF-S6BS26-F1
#
_cell.length_a   1.000
_cell.length_b   1.000
_cell.length_c   1.000
_cell.angle_alpha   90.00
_cell.angle_beta   90.00
_cell.angle_gamma   90.00
#
_symmetry.space_group_name_H-M   'P 1'
#
loop_
_entity.id
_entity.type
_entity.pdbx_description
1 polymer ?
#
loop_
_entity_poly.entity_id
_entity_poly.type
_entity_poly.pdbx_seq_one_letter_code
_entity_poly.pdbx_strand_id
1 'polypeptide(L)'
;MSYFEVVAAAYQRLEGMVAAWMAREGPPPDAALAALLAPSALARRVRATVPAGRLWRSLVLSWVDPRCEQELAWGCALTPFGEAVLAFDAGALWHLSFTGPGRAAEVLLRRHLPAARFLSQPDPVAAARWAGRAFDTTDAVPLHLRLSGTAFQFRVWQALARIPAGGLCDYGTLAHLAGAPGAARAAGTAMARNPVAWLIPCHRVIRGDGRLGHYQSGAARKGLMLAWEAGVLALPGWSAEAMLRNGVG
;
A
#
# COMPACT_ATOMS: atom_id res chain seq x y z
N MET A 1 -4.05 -23.03 -13.09
CA MET A 1 -4.70 -21.74 -12.83
C MET A 1 -3.62 -20.68 -12.72
N SER A 2 -3.63 -19.67 -13.58
CA SER A 2 -2.63 -18.60 -13.59
C SER A 2 -2.77 -17.68 -12.37
N TYR A 3 -1.70 -16.96 -12.02
CA TYR A 3 -1.75 -15.93 -10.97
C TYR A 3 -2.89 -14.94 -11.20
N PHE A 4 -3.14 -14.56 -12.45
CA PHE A 4 -4.25 -13.65 -12.80
C PHE A 4 -5.64 -14.25 -12.54
N GLU A 5 -5.84 -15.55 -12.77
CA GLU A 5 -7.11 -16.24 -12.50
C GLU A 5 -7.39 -16.36 -11.00
N VAL A 6 -6.38 -16.68 -10.19
CA VAL A 6 -6.47 -16.68 -8.72
C VAL A 6 -6.87 -15.29 -8.22
N VAL A 7 -6.22 -14.25 -8.75
CA VAL A 7 -6.44 -12.86 -8.36
C VAL A 7 -7.85 -12.39 -8.75
N ALA A 8 -8.34 -12.72 -9.94
CA ALA A 8 -9.67 -12.35 -10.39
C ALA A 8 -10.78 -13.03 -9.57
N ALA A 9 -10.61 -14.31 -9.20
CA ALA A 9 -11.55 -15.04 -8.36
C ALA A 9 -11.61 -14.49 -6.93
N ALA A 10 -10.45 -14.12 -6.36
CA ALA A 10 -10.37 -13.48 -5.04
C ALA A 10 -11.09 -12.11 -5.03
N TYR A 11 -10.93 -11.33 -6.09
CA TYR A 11 -11.58 -10.03 -6.26
C TYR A 11 -13.12 -10.14 -6.26
N GLN A 12 -13.69 -11.06 -7.04
CA GLN A 12 -15.15 -11.27 -7.12
C GLN A 12 -15.76 -11.68 -5.77
N ARG A 13 -15.10 -12.60 -5.04
CA ARG A 13 -15.53 -13.00 -3.70
C ARG A 13 -15.50 -11.83 -2.72
N LEU A 14 -14.45 -11.01 -2.76
CA LEU A 14 -14.31 -9.85 -1.88
C LEU A 14 -15.37 -8.78 -2.14
N GLU A 15 -15.68 -8.46 -3.39
CA GLU A 15 -16.74 -7.48 -3.69
C GLU A 15 -18.08 -7.92 -3.10
N GLY A 16 -18.43 -9.21 -3.22
CA GLY A 16 -19.64 -9.76 -2.59
C GLY A 16 -19.62 -9.66 -1.06
N MET A 17 -18.49 -9.96 -0.42
CA MET A 17 -18.33 -9.86 1.04
C MET A 17 -18.44 -8.42 1.54
N VAL A 18 -17.80 -7.47 0.87
CA VAL A 18 -17.81 -6.05 1.24
C VAL A 18 -19.21 -5.44 1.02
N ALA A 19 -19.87 -5.75 -0.09
CA ALA A 19 -21.23 -5.30 -0.35
C ALA A 19 -22.22 -5.83 0.70
N ALA A 20 -22.13 -7.12 1.06
CA ALA A 20 -22.96 -7.71 2.10
C ALA A 20 -22.71 -7.12 3.49
N TRP A 21 -21.49 -6.69 3.78
CA TRP A 21 -21.14 -5.97 5.01
C TRP A 21 -21.77 -4.57 5.04
N MET A 22 -21.58 -3.77 3.98
CA MET A 22 -22.15 -2.42 3.85
C MET A 22 -23.68 -2.42 3.95
N ALA A 23 -24.33 -3.41 3.34
CA ALA A 23 -25.79 -3.54 3.37
C ALA A 23 -26.35 -3.81 4.79
N ARG A 24 -25.55 -4.41 5.67
CA ARG A 24 -25.94 -4.72 7.05
C ARG A 24 -25.60 -3.62 8.03
N GLU A 25 -24.44 -2.99 7.86
CA GLU A 25 -23.83 -2.12 8.89
C GLU A 25 -23.80 -0.64 8.49
N GLY A 26 -24.12 -0.31 7.22
CA GLY A 26 -24.00 1.05 6.66
C GLY A 26 -22.54 1.46 6.37
N PRO A 27 -22.31 2.63 5.73
CA PRO A 27 -20.97 3.20 5.61
C PRO A 27 -20.43 3.50 7.02
N PRO A 28 -19.15 3.23 7.30
CA PRO A 28 -18.61 3.41 8.65
C PRO A 28 -18.63 4.90 9.07
N PRO A 29 -19.37 5.31 10.11
CA PRO A 29 -19.20 6.64 10.72
C PRO A 29 -17.86 6.76 11.47
N ASP A 30 -17.44 7.96 11.91
CA ASP A 30 -16.16 8.18 12.64
C ASP A 30 -15.93 7.21 13.81
N ALA A 31 -16.98 6.82 14.51
CA ALA A 31 -16.93 5.83 15.59
C ALA A 31 -16.57 4.41 15.10
N ALA A 32 -16.84 4.09 13.84
CA ALA A 32 -16.54 2.79 13.25
C ALA A 32 -15.06 2.65 12.84
N LEU A 33 -14.33 3.73 12.54
CA LEU A 33 -12.86 3.63 12.40
C LEU A 33 -12.20 3.41 13.77
N ALA A 34 -12.66 4.12 14.80
CA ALA A 34 -12.27 3.84 16.19
C ALA A 34 -12.63 2.40 16.61
N ALA A 35 -13.76 1.85 16.13
CA ALA A 35 -14.15 0.46 16.35
C ALA A 35 -13.36 -0.56 15.48
N LEU A 36 -12.94 -0.19 14.27
CA LEU A 36 -12.03 -0.96 13.41
C LEU A 36 -10.61 -1.02 14.01
N LEU A 37 -10.22 0.04 14.71
CA LEU A 37 -9.04 0.11 15.57
C LEU A 37 -9.26 -0.61 16.92
N ALA A 38 -10.51 -0.88 17.32
CA ALA A 38 -10.82 -1.58 18.56
C ALA A 38 -10.60 -3.09 18.39
N PRO A 39 -9.96 -3.77 19.38
CA PRO A 39 -9.60 -5.19 19.28
C PRO A 39 -10.76 -6.17 19.02
N SER A 40 -12.04 -5.77 19.13
CA SER A 40 -13.17 -6.69 19.24
C SER A 40 -14.13 -6.75 18.03
N ALA A 41 -14.07 -5.81 17.09
CA ALA A 41 -15.02 -5.78 15.95
C ALA A 41 -14.51 -6.58 14.72
N LEU A 42 -13.22 -6.50 14.42
CA LEU A 42 -12.59 -7.23 13.30
C LEU A 42 -12.11 -8.65 13.69
N ALA A 43 -11.82 -8.86 14.97
CA ALA A 43 -11.26 -10.11 15.51
C ALA A 43 -12.16 -11.35 15.35
N ARG A 44 -13.43 -11.18 14.98
CA ARG A 44 -14.38 -12.29 14.81
C ARG A 44 -14.47 -12.84 13.38
N ARG A 45 -13.85 -12.21 12.37
CA ARG A 45 -14.13 -12.55 10.95
C ARG A 45 -12.94 -12.85 10.05
N VAL A 46 -11.72 -12.66 10.53
CA VAL A 46 -10.51 -12.98 9.76
C VAL A 46 -9.51 -13.62 10.72
N ARG A 47 -9.24 -14.91 10.55
CA ARG A 47 -8.13 -15.58 11.26
C ARG A 47 -7.00 -15.90 10.30
N ALA A 48 -5.81 -15.67 10.84
CA ALA A 48 -4.48 -16.12 10.44
C ALA A 48 -3.81 -15.43 9.24
N THR A 49 -3.27 -14.23 9.46
CA THR A 49 -1.85 -13.90 9.16
C THR A 49 -1.39 -12.54 9.73
N VAL A 50 -2.29 -11.63 10.13
CA VAL A 50 -1.95 -10.39 10.85
C VAL A 50 -2.87 -10.24 12.08
N PRO A 51 -2.36 -10.04 13.31
CA PRO A 51 -3.20 -9.78 14.48
C PRO A 51 -4.07 -8.54 14.24
N ALA A 52 -5.39 -8.67 14.46
CA ALA A 52 -6.36 -7.60 14.26
C ALA A 52 -5.94 -6.30 14.98
N GLY A 53 -6.07 -5.16 14.30
CA GLY A 53 -5.80 -3.84 14.87
C GLY A 53 -4.33 -3.39 14.85
N ARG A 54 -3.39 -4.19 14.33
CA ARG A 54 -2.00 -3.78 14.15
C ARG A 54 -1.79 -3.05 12.81
N LEU A 55 -0.96 -2.01 12.81
CA LEU A 55 -0.37 -1.50 11.57
C LEU A 55 0.49 -2.60 10.94
N TRP A 56 0.60 -2.58 9.61
CA TRP A 56 1.40 -3.54 8.85
C TRP A 56 2.83 -3.66 9.40
N ARG A 57 3.44 -2.51 9.68
CA ARG A 57 4.71 -2.37 10.41
C ARG A 57 4.82 -0.96 10.97
N SER A 58 5.83 -0.73 11.81
CA SER A 58 6.16 0.62 12.25
C SER A 58 6.76 1.44 11.09
N LEU A 59 6.23 2.63 10.86
CA LEU A 59 6.67 3.55 9.81
C LEU A 59 7.00 4.92 10.40
N VAL A 60 8.12 5.50 9.94
CA VAL A 60 8.48 6.88 10.22
C VAL A 60 8.30 7.67 8.93
N LEU A 61 7.25 8.48 8.86
CA LEU A 61 6.96 9.32 7.70
C LEU A 61 7.59 10.68 7.90
N SER A 62 8.28 11.17 6.87
CA SER A 62 8.80 12.54 6.86
C SER A 62 8.47 13.22 5.55
N TRP A 63 8.05 14.47 5.64
CA TRP A 63 7.76 15.30 4.49
C TRP A 63 9.04 15.89 3.91
N VAL A 64 9.08 15.99 2.58
CA VAL A 64 10.14 16.67 1.83
C VAL A 64 9.48 17.63 0.84
N ASP A 65 10.03 18.84 0.70
CA ASP A 65 9.59 19.79 -0.32
C ASP A 65 9.77 19.16 -1.72
N PRO A 66 8.72 19.12 -2.56
CA PRO A 66 8.80 18.56 -3.91
C PRO A 66 9.82 19.20 -4.84
N ARG A 67 10.34 20.37 -4.49
CA ARG A 67 11.35 21.11 -5.25
C ARG A 67 12.77 20.84 -4.76
N CYS A 68 12.93 20.17 -3.62
CA CYS A 68 14.25 19.81 -3.13
C CYS A 68 14.81 18.70 -4.00
N GLU A 69 15.95 18.94 -4.62
CA GLU A 69 16.68 17.90 -5.34
C GLU A 69 17.19 16.84 -4.37
N GLN A 70 17.16 15.60 -4.82
CA GLN A 70 17.62 14.43 -4.09
C GLN A 70 18.33 13.47 -5.03
N GLU A 71 19.45 12.92 -4.59
CA GLU A 71 20.12 11.85 -5.32
C GLU A 71 19.62 10.50 -4.80
N LEU A 72 19.06 9.67 -5.69
CA LEU A 72 18.42 8.41 -5.33
C LEU A 72 18.97 7.23 -6.14
N ALA A 73 19.22 6.13 -5.44
CA ALA A 73 19.33 4.83 -6.06
C ALA A 73 17.93 4.30 -6.39
N TRP A 74 17.85 3.40 -7.36
CA TRP A 74 16.58 2.80 -7.76
C TRP A 74 16.81 1.39 -8.32
N GLY A 75 15.75 0.58 -8.37
CA GLY A 75 15.81 -0.73 -9.00
C GLY A 75 14.45 -1.42 -8.98
N CYS A 76 14.37 -2.56 -9.67
CA CYS A 76 13.18 -3.41 -9.68
C CYS A 76 13.40 -4.63 -8.79
N ALA A 77 12.32 -5.10 -8.15
CA ALA A 77 12.33 -6.31 -7.35
C ALA A 77 10.99 -7.04 -7.44
N LEU A 78 11.04 -8.37 -7.32
CA LEU A 78 9.84 -9.18 -7.16
C LEU A 78 9.27 -9.02 -5.75
N THR A 79 7.95 -8.90 -5.67
CA THR A 79 7.20 -8.75 -4.41
C THR A 79 6.02 -9.73 -4.38
N PRO A 80 5.30 -9.88 -3.25
CA PRO A 80 4.17 -10.81 -3.17
C PRO A 80 3.03 -10.42 -4.10
N PHE A 81 2.98 -9.14 -4.52
CA PHE A 81 1.93 -8.59 -5.36
C PHE A 81 2.44 -8.25 -6.78
N GLY A 82 3.55 -8.87 -7.20
CA GLY A 82 4.17 -8.70 -8.51
C GLY A 82 5.44 -7.85 -8.48
N GLU A 83 6.00 -7.54 -9.65
CA GLU A 83 7.19 -6.71 -9.75
C GLU A 83 6.89 -5.27 -9.28
N ALA A 84 7.83 -4.70 -8.53
CA ALA A 84 7.78 -3.32 -8.08
C ALA A 84 9.05 -2.59 -8.47
N VAL A 85 8.90 -1.31 -8.81
CA VAL A 85 10.01 -0.36 -8.89
C VAL A 85 10.13 0.37 -7.56
N LEU A 86 11.35 0.48 -7.06
CA LEU A 86 11.68 1.15 -5.82
C LEU A 86 12.70 2.26 -6.08
N ALA A 87 12.59 3.36 -5.34
CA ALA A 87 13.63 4.38 -5.25
C ALA A 87 13.93 4.68 -3.77
N PHE A 88 15.21 4.81 -3.45
CA PHE A 88 15.69 4.84 -2.07
C PHE A 88 17.04 5.56 -1.97
N ASP A 89 17.34 6.03 -0.75
CA ASP A 89 18.69 6.43 -0.34
C ASP A 89 19.21 5.43 0.73
N ALA A 90 20.32 5.77 1.39
CA ALA A 90 20.91 4.92 2.42
C ALA A 90 20.02 4.70 3.65
N GLY A 91 19.08 5.60 3.94
CA GLY A 91 18.27 5.61 5.17
C GLY A 91 16.78 5.45 4.97
N ALA A 92 16.23 5.73 3.78
CA ALA A 92 14.80 5.78 3.56
C ALA A 92 14.35 5.32 2.18
N LEU A 93 13.12 4.81 2.15
CA LEU A 93 12.39 4.51 0.93
C LEU A 93 11.62 5.77 0.49
N TRP A 94 11.77 6.13 -0.78
CA TRP A 94 11.12 7.30 -1.39
C TRP A 94 9.95 6.90 -2.27
N HIS A 95 10.08 5.76 -2.96
CA HIS A 95 9.08 5.29 -3.89
C HIS A 95 8.96 3.77 -3.85
N LEU A 96 7.73 3.28 -3.93
CA LEU A 96 7.39 1.89 -4.21
C LEU A 96 6.09 1.89 -5.01
N SER A 97 6.16 1.47 -6.27
CA SER A 97 4.97 1.24 -7.09
C SER A 97 5.10 -0.04 -7.88
N PHE A 98 3.97 -0.72 -8.07
CA PHE A 98 3.94 -1.93 -8.87
C PHE A 98 3.97 -1.58 -10.35
N THR A 99 4.87 -2.23 -11.09
CA THR A 99 5.00 -2.07 -12.54
C THR A 99 4.50 -3.32 -13.25
N GLY A 100 4.23 -3.18 -14.55
CA GLY A 100 4.30 -4.33 -15.46
C GLY A 100 5.77 -4.57 -15.86
N PRO A 101 6.10 -5.73 -16.41
CA PRO A 101 7.45 -6.02 -16.88
C PRO A 101 7.92 -5.00 -17.95
N GLY A 102 9.15 -4.51 -17.83
CA GLY A 102 9.85 -3.75 -18.89
C GLY A 102 10.40 -2.35 -18.52
N ARG A 103 10.93 -1.64 -19.52
CA ARG A 103 11.65 -0.34 -19.44
C ARG A 103 10.83 0.86 -18.91
N ALA A 104 9.58 0.65 -18.49
CA ALA A 104 8.72 1.72 -17.98
C ALA A 104 9.06 2.16 -16.53
N ALA A 105 9.84 1.37 -15.79
CA ALA A 105 10.15 1.61 -14.38
C ALA A 105 10.80 2.98 -14.13
N GLU A 106 11.87 3.32 -14.86
CA GLU A 106 12.56 4.60 -14.70
C GLU A 106 11.68 5.79 -15.11
N VAL A 107 10.89 5.65 -16.18
CA VAL A 107 9.95 6.68 -16.64
C VAL A 107 8.88 6.95 -15.58
N LEU A 108 8.37 5.90 -14.94
CA LEU A 108 7.43 6.02 -13.83
C LEU A 108 8.08 6.76 -12.65
N LEU A 109 9.29 6.38 -12.27
CA LEU A 109 10.02 7.06 -11.18
C LEU A 109 10.23 8.55 -11.46
N ARG A 110 10.70 8.92 -12.66
CA ARG A 110 10.90 10.32 -13.06
C ARG A 110 9.61 11.12 -13.07
N ARG A 111 8.48 10.49 -13.37
CA ARG A 111 7.16 11.12 -13.30
C ARG A 111 6.71 11.37 -11.85
N HIS A 112 7.00 10.43 -10.95
CA HIS A 112 6.57 10.51 -9.55
C HIS A 112 7.51 11.36 -8.68
N LEU A 113 8.79 11.40 -9.02
CA LEU A 113 9.85 12.14 -8.33
C LEU A 113 10.61 13.03 -9.34
N PRO A 114 9.99 14.10 -9.85
CA PRO A 114 10.57 14.91 -10.92
C PRO A 114 11.82 15.70 -10.49
N ALA A 115 11.99 15.99 -9.20
CA ALA A 115 13.18 16.66 -8.65
C ALA A 115 14.35 15.69 -8.37
N ALA A 116 14.13 14.38 -8.46
CA ALA A 116 15.16 13.41 -8.12
C ALA A 116 16.18 13.22 -9.25
N ARG A 117 17.46 13.27 -8.87
CA ARG A 117 18.56 12.78 -9.69
C ARG A 117 18.76 11.29 -9.42
N PHE A 118 18.33 10.45 -10.35
CA PHE A 118 18.54 9.01 -10.26
C PHE A 118 19.97 8.63 -10.64
N LEU A 119 20.58 7.72 -9.89
CA LEU A 119 21.82 7.06 -10.30
C LEU A 119 21.62 6.36 -11.65
N SER A 120 22.63 6.44 -12.52
CA SER A 120 22.50 6.03 -13.93
C SER A 120 22.25 4.53 -14.14
N GLN A 121 22.63 3.69 -13.18
CA GLN A 121 22.41 2.25 -13.23
C GLN A 121 21.42 1.82 -12.14
N PRO A 122 20.43 0.98 -12.45
CA PRO A 122 19.59 0.38 -11.43
C PRO A 122 20.40 -0.57 -10.53
N ASP A 123 20.04 -0.61 -9.25
CA ASP A 123 20.56 -1.53 -8.25
C ASP A 123 19.46 -2.54 -7.84
N PRO A 124 19.33 -3.67 -8.56
CA PRO A 124 18.33 -4.68 -8.25
C PRO A 124 18.58 -5.39 -6.91
N VAL A 125 19.84 -5.45 -6.45
CA VAL A 125 20.18 -6.10 -5.18
C VAL A 125 19.71 -5.24 -4.01
N ALA A 126 19.99 -3.93 -4.03
CA ALA A 126 19.47 -3.01 -3.03
C ALA A 126 17.93 -2.91 -3.11
N ALA A 127 17.34 -2.91 -4.31
CA ALA A 127 15.89 -2.94 -4.47
C ALA A 127 15.26 -4.20 -3.85
N ALA A 128 15.87 -5.38 -4.04
CA ALA A 128 15.40 -6.62 -3.43
C ALA A 128 15.50 -6.59 -1.89
N ARG A 129 16.55 -5.98 -1.33
CA ARG A 129 16.68 -5.77 0.12
C ARG A 129 15.60 -4.83 0.66
N TRP A 130 15.34 -3.72 -0.04
CA TRP A 130 14.28 -2.79 0.34
C TRP A 130 12.89 -3.41 0.21
N ALA A 131 12.63 -4.21 -0.83
CA ALA A 131 11.40 -4.97 -0.98
C ALA A 131 11.26 -5.99 0.16
N GLY A 132 12.31 -6.77 0.45
CA GLY A 132 12.33 -7.70 1.57
C GLY A 132 11.91 -7.03 2.87
N ARG A 133 12.49 -5.87 3.19
CA ARG A 133 12.05 -5.06 4.32
C ARG A 133 10.59 -4.62 4.17
N ALA A 134 10.21 -3.94 3.09
CA ALA A 134 8.87 -3.38 2.91
C ALA A 134 7.71 -4.39 3.12
N PHE A 135 7.94 -5.66 2.84
CA PHE A 135 6.95 -6.72 2.96
C PHE A 135 7.23 -7.71 4.11
N ASP A 136 8.28 -7.49 4.91
CA ASP A 136 8.52 -8.26 6.13
C ASP A 136 7.58 -7.80 7.27
N THR A 137 6.84 -8.76 7.83
CA THR A 137 5.91 -8.59 8.95
C THR A 137 6.52 -8.79 10.32
N THR A 138 7.74 -9.30 10.37
CA THR A 138 8.43 -9.72 11.60
C THR A 138 9.43 -8.67 12.09
N ASP A 139 9.84 -7.75 11.21
CA ASP A 139 10.84 -6.72 11.49
C ASP A 139 10.32 -5.65 12.47
N ALA A 140 10.97 -5.57 13.63
CA ALA A 140 10.69 -4.59 14.68
C ALA A 140 11.25 -3.20 14.38
N VAL A 141 12.17 -3.07 13.42
CA VAL A 141 12.81 -1.78 13.11
C VAL A 141 11.86 -0.90 12.29
N PRO A 142 11.60 0.36 12.68
CA PRO A 142 10.79 1.25 11.86
C PRO A 142 11.37 1.47 10.47
N LEU A 143 10.52 1.46 9.44
CA LEU A 143 10.93 1.81 8.09
C LEU A 143 10.73 3.32 7.88
N HIS A 144 11.78 4.01 7.46
CA HIS A 144 11.71 5.43 7.18
C HIS A 144 11.22 5.67 5.75
N LEU A 145 10.17 6.48 5.61
CA LEU A 145 9.61 6.89 4.34
C LEU A 145 9.80 8.40 4.16
N ARG A 146 10.43 8.80 3.05
CA ARG A 146 10.56 10.21 2.64
C ARG A 146 9.51 10.49 1.58
N LEU A 147 8.54 11.33 1.93
CA LEU A 147 7.37 11.60 1.09
C LEU A 147 7.47 13.01 0.50
N SER A 148 7.65 13.06 -0.81
CA SER A 148 7.67 14.29 -1.59
C SER A 148 6.29 14.58 -2.15
N GLY A 149 5.64 15.63 -1.64
CA GLY A 149 4.29 16.01 -2.06
C GLY A 149 3.82 17.33 -1.46
N THR A 150 2.61 17.77 -1.82
CA THR A 150 1.99 18.94 -1.20
C THR A 150 1.64 18.65 0.27
N ALA A 151 1.49 19.70 1.08
CA ALA A 151 1.06 19.55 2.47
C ALA A 151 -0.26 18.77 2.60
N PHE A 152 -1.21 18.98 1.67
CA PHE A 152 -2.46 18.24 1.66
C PHE A 152 -2.26 16.75 1.32
N GLN A 153 -1.43 16.44 0.34
CA GLN A 153 -1.08 15.06 0.01
C GLN A 153 -0.44 14.35 1.20
N PHE A 154 0.50 15.00 1.88
CA PHE A 154 1.16 14.44 3.05
C PHE A 154 0.17 14.12 4.17
N ARG A 155 -0.79 15.01 4.48
CA ARG A 155 -1.85 14.72 5.46
C ARG A 155 -2.70 13.52 5.07
N VAL A 156 -3.08 13.40 3.79
CA VAL A 156 -3.82 12.24 3.27
C VAL A 156 -3.01 10.95 3.41
N TRP A 157 -1.71 10.98 3.10
CA TRP A 157 -0.83 9.82 3.26
C TRP A 157 -0.61 9.42 4.72
N GLN A 158 -0.51 10.39 5.63
CA GLN A 158 -0.49 10.13 7.07
C GLN A 158 -1.79 9.49 7.56
N ALA A 159 -2.94 9.96 7.07
CA ALA A 159 -4.24 9.37 7.39
C ALA A 159 -4.33 7.91 6.89
N LEU A 160 -3.90 7.65 5.65
CA LEU A 160 -3.82 6.30 5.09
C LEU A 160 -2.94 5.37 5.94
N ALA A 161 -1.74 5.83 6.32
CA ALA A 161 -0.79 5.03 7.09
C ALA A 161 -1.30 4.63 8.49
N ARG A 162 -2.36 5.27 8.99
CA ARG A 162 -3.02 4.94 10.27
C ARG A 162 -4.13 3.90 10.13
N ILE A 163 -4.58 3.60 8.91
CA ILE A 163 -5.60 2.57 8.68
C ILE A 163 -4.93 1.21 8.97
N PRO A 164 -5.46 0.37 9.89
CA PRO A 164 -4.83 -0.89 10.26
C PRO A 164 -4.94 -1.93 9.13
N ALA A 165 -4.11 -2.98 9.19
CA ALA A 165 -4.24 -4.12 8.28
C ALA A 165 -5.62 -4.78 8.41
N GLY A 166 -6.25 -5.09 7.27
CA GLY A 166 -7.62 -5.61 7.22
C GLY A 166 -8.71 -4.56 7.48
N GLY A 167 -8.34 -3.32 7.79
CA GLY A 167 -9.26 -2.19 7.87
C GLY A 167 -9.62 -1.62 6.50
N LEU A 168 -10.82 -1.07 6.38
CA LEU A 168 -11.30 -0.36 5.19
C LEU A 168 -11.85 1.01 5.58
N CYS A 169 -11.76 1.97 4.67
CA CYS A 169 -12.50 3.23 4.77
C CYS A 169 -12.95 3.69 3.39
N ASP A 170 -13.88 4.65 3.31
CA ASP A 170 -14.24 5.28 2.05
C ASP A 170 -13.53 6.63 1.83
N TYR A 171 -13.71 7.21 0.65
CA TYR A 171 -13.09 8.49 0.29
C TYR A 171 -13.55 9.67 1.17
N GLY A 172 -14.78 9.64 1.68
CA GLY A 172 -15.32 10.65 2.58
C GLY A 172 -14.66 10.56 3.94
N THR A 173 -14.57 9.35 4.49
CA THR A 173 -13.84 9.06 5.73
C THR A 173 -12.38 9.48 5.59
N LEU A 174 -11.71 9.13 4.49
CA LEU A 174 -10.31 9.51 4.26
C LEU A 174 -10.13 11.04 4.27
N ALA A 175 -11.02 11.77 3.61
CA ALA A 175 -10.98 13.24 3.59
C ALA A 175 -11.15 13.82 5.00
N HIS A 176 -12.08 13.26 5.79
CA HIS A 176 -12.26 13.65 7.18
C HIS A 176 -10.99 13.40 8.01
N LEU A 177 -10.40 12.21 7.94
CA LEU A 177 -9.17 11.85 8.67
C LEU A 177 -7.96 12.71 8.28
N ALA A 178 -7.94 13.20 7.03
CA ALA A 178 -6.93 14.13 6.54
C ALA A 178 -7.18 15.60 6.98
N GLY A 179 -8.21 15.85 7.79
CA GLY A 179 -8.61 17.18 8.27
C GLY A 179 -9.31 18.03 7.21
N ALA A 180 -9.97 17.40 6.23
CA ALA A 180 -10.66 18.07 5.13
C ALA A 180 -12.05 17.44 4.87
N PRO A 181 -12.98 17.49 5.82
CA PRO A 181 -14.33 16.95 5.64
C PRO A 181 -15.01 17.54 4.39
N GLY A 182 -15.75 16.71 3.65
CA GLY A 182 -16.38 17.09 2.38
C GLY A 182 -15.44 17.08 1.16
N ALA A 183 -14.13 16.93 1.33
CA ALA A 183 -13.15 16.96 0.23
C ALA A 183 -12.84 15.57 -0.36
N ALA A 184 -13.83 14.66 -0.43
CA ALA A 184 -13.64 13.26 -0.85
C ALA A 184 -12.91 13.10 -2.20
N ARG A 185 -13.28 13.91 -3.20
CA ARG A 185 -12.62 13.89 -4.52
C ARG A 185 -11.14 14.30 -4.42
N ALA A 186 -10.84 15.37 -3.68
CA ALA A 186 -9.47 15.84 -3.51
C ALA A 186 -8.61 14.82 -2.75
N ALA A 187 -9.16 14.21 -1.69
CA ALA A 187 -8.50 13.14 -0.96
C ALA A 187 -8.23 11.92 -1.85
N GLY A 188 -9.17 11.54 -2.72
CA GLY A 188 -8.97 10.50 -3.72
C GLY A 188 -7.84 10.83 -4.72
N THR A 189 -7.76 12.06 -5.20
CA THR A 189 -6.66 12.51 -6.07
C THR A 189 -5.30 12.50 -5.36
N ALA A 190 -5.25 12.91 -4.10
CA ALA A 190 -4.05 12.86 -3.28
C ALA A 190 -3.59 11.42 -2.99
N MET A 191 -4.53 10.54 -2.64
CA MET A 191 -4.30 9.12 -2.45
C MET A 191 -3.77 8.45 -3.73
N ALA A 192 -4.32 8.78 -4.90
CA ALA A 192 -3.87 8.24 -6.18
C ALA A 192 -2.43 8.64 -6.55
N ARG A 193 -1.86 9.63 -5.87
CA ARG A 193 -0.46 10.07 -5.99
C ARG A 193 0.43 9.53 -4.88
N ASN A 194 -0.05 8.56 -4.09
CA ASN A 194 0.76 7.88 -3.09
C ASN A 194 2.06 7.33 -3.69
N PRO A 195 3.24 7.78 -3.23
CA PRO A 195 4.52 7.35 -3.79
C PRO A 195 4.97 5.99 -3.26
N VAL A 196 4.43 5.52 -2.13
CA VAL A 196 4.87 4.27 -1.49
C VAL A 196 3.67 3.35 -1.32
N ALA A 197 3.20 2.78 -2.43
CA ALA A 197 2.12 1.80 -2.45
C ALA A 197 2.40 0.66 -1.46
N TRP A 198 1.34 -0.05 -1.05
CA TRP A 198 1.38 -1.08 0.00
C TRP A 198 1.67 -0.54 1.42
N LEU A 199 2.82 0.10 1.63
CA LEU A 199 3.23 0.65 2.93
C LEU A 199 2.34 1.81 3.37
N ILE A 200 2.01 2.70 2.44
CA ILE A 200 0.90 3.64 2.57
C ILE A 200 -0.30 2.97 1.89
N PRO A 201 -1.29 2.47 2.66
CA PRO A 201 -2.21 1.45 2.19
C PRO A 201 -3.40 2.03 1.41
N CYS A 202 -3.14 2.65 0.25
CA CYS A 202 -4.19 3.20 -0.60
C CYS A 202 -5.17 2.14 -1.15
N HIS A 203 -4.81 0.85 -1.11
CA HIS A 203 -5.70 -0.26 -1.44
C HIS A 203 -6.82 -0.49 -0.40
N ARG A 204 -6.72 0.08 0.80
CA ARG A 204 -7.76 -0.01 1.85
C ARG A 204 -8.90 0.99 1.69
N VAL A 205 -8.82 1.89 0.72
CA VAL A 205 -9.87 2.90 0.47
C VAL A 205 -10.82 2.41 -0.61
N ILE A 206 -12.10 2.29 -0.31
CA ILE A 206 -13.12 1.76 -1.22
C ILE A 206 -14.19 2.82 -1.53
N ARG A 207 -15.13 2.49 -2.42
CA ARG A 207 -16.30 3.34 -2.65
C ARG A 207 -17.29 3.19 -1.49
N GLY A 208 -18.02 4.26 -1.19
CA GLY A 208 -19.06 4.25 -0.14
C GLY A 208 -20.27 3.35 -0.44
N ASP A 209 -20.34 2.75 -1.63
CA ASP A 209 -21.33 1.74 -2.02
C ASP A 209 -20.81 0.29 -1.85
N GLY A 210 -19.64 0.11 -1.23
CA GLY A 210 -19.03 -1.21 -0.99
C GLY A 210 -18.24 -1.79 -2.16
N ARG A 211 -18.18 -1.11 -3.30
CA ARG A 211 -17.35 -1.55 -4.43
C ARG A 211 -15.89 -1.17 -4.20
N LEU A 212 -14.96 -2.01 -4.65
CA LEU A 212 -13.52 -1.74 -4.46
C LEU A 212 -13.07 -0.47 -5.19
N GLY A 213 -13.66 -0.15 -6.35
CA GLY A 213 -13.31 1.05 -7.11
C GLY A 213 -11.92 0.97 -7.76
N HIS A 214 -11.46 2.10 -8.30
CA HIS A 214 -10.21 2.14 -9.06
C HIS A 214 -8.97 1.98 -8.16
N TYR A 215 -7.92 1.37 -8.72
CA TYR A 215 -6.59 1.29 -8.13
C TYR A 215 -5.56 1.51 -9.23
N GLN A 216 -4.56 2.37 -8.97
CA GLN A 216 -3.57 2.75 -9.98
C GLN A 216 -2.80 1.55 -10.52
N SER A 217 -2.48 0.59 -9.65
CA SER A 217 -1.84 -0.66 -10.04
C SER A 217 -2.84 -1.78 -10.38
N GLY A 218 -4.08 -1.44 -10.74
CA GLY A 218 -5.10 -2.38 -11.21
C GLY A 218 -5.98 -2.97 -10.10
N ALA A 219 -7.29 -3.07 -10.37
CA ALA A 219 -8.29 -3.55 -9.42
C ALA A 219 -8.00 -4.99 -8.91
N ALA A 220 -7.49 -5.85 -9.80
CA ALA A 220 -7.03 -7.19 -9.49
C ALA A 220 -6.03 -7.21 -8.31
N ARG A 221 -4.97 -6.40 -8.38
CA ARG A 221 -3.95 -6.31 -7.33
C ARG A 221 -4.51 -5.79 -6.01
N LYS A 222 -5.43 -4.81 -6.06
CA LYS A 222 -6.14 -4.32 -4.87
C LYS A 222 -6.94 -5.43 -4.20
N GLY A 223 -7.68 -6.23 -4.97
CA GLY A 223 -8.40 -7.39 -4.46
C GLY A 223 -7.46 -8.41 -3.81
N LEU A 224 -6.31 -8.70 -4.43
CA LEU A 224 -5.32 -9.61 -3.86
C LEU A 224 -4.78 -9.13 -2.51
N MET A 225 -4.38 -7.84 -2.41
CA MET A 225 -3.88 -7.26 -1.16
C MET A 225 -4.92 -7.35 -0.05
N LEU A 226 -6.19 -7.02 -0.36
CA LEU A 226 -7.28 -7.10 0.60
C LEU A 226 -7.60 -8.54 1.00
N ALA A 227 -7.55 -9.50 0.06
CA ALA A 227 -7.80 -10.91 0.34
C ALA A 227 -6.73 -11.48 1.27
N TRP A 228 -5.49 -11.09 1.01
CA TRP A 228 -4.34 -11.47 1.80
C TRP A 228 -4.40 -10.87 3.21
N GLU A 229 -4.69 -9.58 3.34
CA GLU A 229 -4.89 -8.94 4.66
C GLU A 229 -6.08 -9.53 5.43
N ALA A 230 -7.12 -9.96 4.71
CA ALA A 230 -8.28 -10.64 5.26
C ALA A 230 -8.03 -12.13 5.58
N GLY A 231 -6.80 -12.63 5.46
CA GLY A 231 -6.47 -14.05 5.72
C GLY A 231 -7.23 -15.04 4.85
N VAL A 232 -7.90 -14.57 3.81
CA VAL A 232 -8.66 -15.39 2.84
C VAL A 232 -7.71 -16.08 1.86
N LEU A 233 -6.49 -15.55 1.74
CA LEU A 233 -5.44 -16.05 0.85
C LEU A 233 -4.13 -16.12 1.62
N ALA A 234 -3.51 -17.30 1.65
CA ALA A 234 -2.09 -17.43 1.97
C ALA A 234 -1.31 -17.25 0.67
N LEU A 235 -0.37 -16.31 0.62
CA LEU A 235 0.53 -16.20 -0.53
C LEU A 235 1.57 -17.33 -0.44
N PRO A 236 1.56 -18.31 -1.36
CA PRO A 236 2.47 -19.44 -1.27
C PRO A 236 3.91 -18.98 -1.52
N GLY A 237 4.82 -19.37 -0.63
CA GLY A 237 6.27 -19.24 -0.84
C GLY A 237 6.88 -17.85 -0.62
N TRP A 238 6.15 -16.90 -0.05
CA TRP A 238 6.70 -15.57 0.23
C TRP A 238 7.24 -15.49 1.67
N SER A 239 8.55 -15.68 1.84
CA SER A 239 9.29 -15.37 3.08
C SER A 239 10.55 -14.56 2.75
N ALA A 240 10.99 -13.71 3.69
CA ALA A 240 12.25 -12.96 3.56
C ALA A 240 13.46 -13.90 3.27
N GLU A 241 13.42 -15.13 3.80
CA GLU A 241 14.43 -16.18 3.57
C GLU A 241 14.39 -16.79 2.16
N ALA A 242 13.24 -16.76 1.48
CA ALA A 242 13.12 -17.22 0.09
C ALA A 242 13.71 -16.20 -0.91
N MET A 243 13.74 -14.90 -0.56
CA MET A 243 14.33 -13.86 -1.41
C MET A 243 15.85 -13.86 -1.39
N LEU A 244 16.47 -14.10 -0.23
CA LEU A 244 17.94 -14.20 -0.13
C LEU A 244 18.51 -15.42 -0.85
N ARG A 245 17.73 -16.52 -0.96
CA ARG A 245 18.14 -17.74 -1.66
C ARG A 245 17.98 -17.69 -3.18
N ASN A 246 17.03 -16.90 -3.69
CA ASN A 246 16.74 -16.81 -5.13
C ASN A 246 17.34 -15.56 -5.80
N GLY A 247 18.07 -14.73 -5.06
CA GLY A 247 18.74 -13.51 -5.57
C GLY A 247 20.25 -13.68 -5.81
N VAL A 248 20.78 -14.89 -5.69
CA VAL A 248 22.15 -15.26 -6.11
C VAL A 248 22.05 -16.51 -6.96
N GLY A 249 21.92 -16.30 -8.27
CA GLY A 249 21.88 -17.33 -9.30
C GLY A 249 22.05 -16.70 -10.65
#